data_AF-A0A241VL69-F1
#
_entry.id   AF-A0A241VL69-F1
#
_cell.length_a   1.000
_cell.length_b   1.000
_cell.length_c   1.000
_cell.angle_alpha   90.00
_cell.angle_beta   90.00
_cell.angle_gamma   90.00
#
_symmetry.space_group_name_H-M   'P 1'
#
loop_
_entity.id
_entity.type
_entity.pdbx_description
1 polymer ?
#
loop_
_entity_poly.entity_id
_entity_poly.type
_entity_poly.pdbx_seq_one_letter_code
_entity_poly.pdbx_strand_id
1 'polypeptide(L)'
;MKTSQLKVAYLFNLIWMIALAHIIYSGLQPYPHYITGELMTADMVAIIYACAYCSLYFVAGNIFKFSHFWDKHPYWAYILLSSVLIFQLFIAAVAAMHAPPYIGAFIINTMFLLLIHFVFYPIYAISRKHLKPQKN
;
A
#
# COMPACT_ATOMS: atom_id res chain seq x y z
N MET A 1 6.96 23.72 -10.70
CA MET A 1 6.40 22.34 -10.79
C MET A 1 7.21 21.27 -10.04
N LYS A 2 8.55 21.34 -9.97
CA LYS A 2 9.42 20.37 -9.26
C LYS A 2 9.19 20.24 -7.75
N THR A 3 8.89 21.33 -7.05
CA THR A 3 8.69 21.33 -5.58
C THR A 3 7.45 20.55 -5.13
N SER A 4 6.37 20.54 -5.93
CA SER A 4 5.15 19.79 -5.58
C SER A 4 5.34 18.27 -5.75
N GLN A 5 6.03 17.87 -6.82
CA GLN A 5 6.39 16.48 -7.12
C GLN A 5 7.26 15.85 -6.02
N LEU A 6 8.16 16.65 -5.43
CA LEU A 6 9.01 16.25 -4.32
C LEU A 6 8.19 16.02 -3.03
N LYS A 7 7.27 16.94 -2.69
CA LYS A 7 6.36 16.81 -1.54
C LYS A 7 5.50 15.54 -1.61
N VAL A 8 4.98 15.20 -2.80
CA VAL A 8 4.22 13.97 -3.01
C VAL A 8 5.08 12.72 -2.81
N ALA A 9 6.36 12.76 -3.19
CA ALA A 9 7.31 11.66 -2.93
C ALA A 9 7.49 11.42 -1.43
N TYR A 10 7.72 12.50 -0.67
CA TYR A 10 7.90 12.38 0.78
C TYR A 10 6.65 11.87 1.46
N LEU A 11 5.47 12.36 1.06
CA LEU A 11 4.20 11.86 1.60
C LEU A 11 4.01 10.37 1.30
N PHE A 12 4.30 9.94 0.06
CA PHE A 12 4.21 8.55 -0.34
C PHE A 12 5.11 7.62 0.49
N ASN A 13 6.36 8.02 0.71
CA ASN A 13 7.30 7.25 1.52
C ASN A 13 6.98 7.34 3.03
N LEU A 14 6.41 8.45 3.51
CA LEU A 14 5.94 8.55 4.89
C LEU A 14 4.78 7.58 5.14
N ILE A 15 3.81 7.51 4.22
CA ILE A 15 2.71 6.53 4.28
C ILE A 15 3.27 5.11 4.29
N TRP A 16 4.29 4.84 3.48
CA TRP A 16 4.98 3.54 3.48
C TRP A 16 5.56 3.20 4.86
N MET A 17 6.33 4.10 5.45
CA MET A 17 6.93 3.88 6.77
C MET A 17 5.88 3.71 7.87
N ILE A 18 4.78 4.46 7.81
CA ILE A 18 3.65 4.30 8.76
C ILE A 18 3.00 2.93 8.59
N ALA A 19 2.77 2.47 7.36
CA ALA A 19 2.20 1.15 7.09
C ALA A 19 3.09 0.02 7.63
N LEU A 20 4.42 0.13 7.43
CA LEU A 20 5.39 -0.82 7.97
C LEU A 20 5.41 -0.79 9.51
N ALA A 21 5.44 0.39 10.11
CA ALA A 21 5.40 0.54 11.55
C ALA A 21 4.13 -0.07 12.16
N HIS A 22 2.97 0.11 11.49
CA HIS A 22 1.70 -0.48 11.91
C HIS A 22 1.74 -2.02 11.90
N ILE A 23 2.30 -2.63 10.85
CA ILE A 23 2.44 -4.09 10.76
C ILE A 23 3.40 -4.61 11.84
N ILE A 24 4.56 -3.98 11.99
CA ILE A 24 5.58 -4.38 12.98
C ILE A 24 5.02 -4.25 14.39
N TYR A 25 4.45 -3.10 14.73
CA TYR A 25 3.85 -2.85 16.04
C TYR A 25 2.80 -3.91 16.37
N SER A 26 1.90 -4.21 15.43
CA SER A 26 0.84 -5.21 15.63
C SER A 26 1.39 -6.63 15.74
N GLY A 27 2.47 -6.97 15.03
CA GLY A 27 3.10 -8.30 15.09
C GLY A 27 3.87 -8.57 16.37
N LEU A 28 4.42 -7.52 16.99
CA LEU A 28 5.15 -7.62 18.26
C LEU A 28 4.22 -7.71 19.47
N GLN A 29 2.93 -7.39 19.31
CA GLN A 29 1.96 -7.55 20.39
C GLN A 29 1.62 -9.04 20.61
N PRO A 30 1.58 -9.51 21.86
CA PRO A 30 1.12 -10.85 22.16
C PRO A 30 -0.37 -10.99 21.83
N TYR A 31 -0.75 -12.12 21.23
CA TYR A 31 -2.13 -12.44 20.88
C TYR A 31 -2.42 -13.91 21.17
N PRO A 32 -3.68 -14.28 21.45
CA PRO A 32 -4.04 -15.67 21.73
C PRO A 32 -3.82 -16.52 20.47
N HIS A 33 -3.05 -17.59 20.62
CA HIS A 33 -2.81 -18.53 19.54
C HIS A 33 -4.09 -19.29 19.21
N TYR A 34 -4.40 -19.43 17.93
CA TYR A 34 -5.70 -19.93 17.46
C TYR A 34 -6.01 -21.39 17.86
N ILE A 35 -4.97 -22.19 18.17
CA ILE A 35 -5.13 -23.60 18.60
C ILE A 35 -5.10 -23.72 20.12
N THR A 36 -4.09 -23.13 20.77
CA THR A 36 -3.79 -23.38 22.18
C THR A 36 -4.41 -22.34 23.12
N GLY A 37 -4.82 -21.18 22.60
CA GLY A 37 -5.31 -20.05 23.41
C GLY A 37 -4.23 -19.33 24.22
N GLU A 38 -2.99 -19.82 24.19
CA GLU A 38 -1.86 -19.19 24.87
C GLU A 38 -1.44 -17.90 24.17
N LEU A 39 -1.00 -16.93 24.95
CA LEU A 39 -0.45 -15.69 24.39
C LEU A 39 0.89 -15.98 23.73
N MET A 40 0.94 -15.81 22.42
CA MET A 40 2.16 -15.94 21.63
C MET A 40 2.41 -14.64 20.86
N THR A 41 3.68 -14.36 20.59
CA THR A 41 4.09 -13.31 19.65
C THR A 41 4.22 -13.92 18.26
N ALA A 42 4.00 -13.13 17.21
CA ALA A 42 4.16 -13.62 15.85
C ALA A 42 5.63 -13.93 15.57
N ASP A 43 5.86 -14.94 14.72
CA ASP A 43 7.19 -15.21 14.22
C ASP A 43 7.72 -14.01 13.42
N MET A 44 8.96 -13.61 13.70
CA MET A 44 9.60 -12.47 13.08
C MET A 44 9.70 -12.63 11.56
N VAL A 45 9.91 -13.86 11.07
CA VAL A 45 9.98 -14.12 9.63
C VAL A 45 8.62 -13.85 8.97
N ALA A 46 7.52 -14.24 9.63
CA ALA A 46 6.17 -13.96 9.15
C ALA A 46 5.86 -12.46 9.10
N ILE A 47 6.29 -11.69 10.11
CA ILE A 47 6.17 -10.22 10.11
C ILE A 47 6.96 -9.61 8.94
N ILE A 48 8.19 -10.07 8.71
CA ILE A 48 9.04 -9.61 7.61
C ILE A 48 8.36 -9.87 6.26
N TYR A 49 7.74 -11.03 6.06
CA TYR A 49 7.01 -11.32 4.83
C TYR A 49 5.81 -10.39 4.63
N ALA A 50 5.01 -10.11 5.68
CA ALA A 50 3.91 -9.15 5.58
C ALA A 50 4.39 -7.74 5.21
N CYS A 51 5.50 -7.29 5.81
CA CYS A 51 6.16 -6.03 5.47
C CYS A 51 6.66 -6.02 4.01
N ALA A 52 7.26 -7.12 3.54
CA ALA A 52 7.72 -7.25 2.16
C ALA A 52 6.55 -7.18 1.17
N TYR A 53 5.47 -7.91 1.43
CA TYR A 53 4.26 -7.85 0.61
C TYR A 53 3.67 -6.45 0.58
N CYS A 54 3.52 -5.78 1.73
CA CYS A 54 3.04 -4.40 1.80
C CYS A 54 3.94 -3.45 0.99
N SER A 55 5.25 -3.66 1.02
CA SER A 55 6.24 -2.81 0.36
C SER A 55 6.20 -2.88 -1.17
N LEU A 56 5.70 -3.95 -1.77
CA LEU A 56 5.67 -4.13 -3.23
C LEU A 56 5.05 -2.93 -3.95
N TYR A 57 3.91 -2.43 -3.46
CA TYR A 57 3.24 -1.27 -4.03
C TYR A 57 4.11 -0.01 -4.01
N PHE A 58 4.77 0.25 -2.89
CA PHE A 58 5.62 1.44 -2.71
C PHE A 58 6.92 1.35 -3.50
N VAL A 59 7.53 0.17 -3.56
CA VAL A 59 8.72 -0.08 -4.38
C VAL A 59 8.39 0.11 -5.85
N ALA A 60 7.31 -0.50 -6.35
CA ALA A 60 6.86 -0.33 -7.74
C ALA A 60 6.57 1.14 -8.07
N GLY A 61 5.86 1.85 -7.19
CA GLY A 61 5.54 3.26 -7.37
C GLY A 61 6.79 4.15 -7.42
N ASN A 62 7.77 3.90 -6.55
CA ASN A 62 9.05 4.61 -6.57
C ASN A 62 9.84 4.29 -7.85
N ILE A 63 9.90 3.03 -8.30
CA ILE A 63 10.56 2.64 -9.55
C ILE A 63 9.94 3.41 -10.74
N PHE A 64 8.61 3.45 -10.85
CA PHE A 64 7.92 4.17 -11.93
C PHE A 64 8.17 5.68 -11.89
N LYS A 65 8.35 6.23 -10.69
CA LYS A 65 8.71 7.64 -10.52
C LYS A 65 10.14 7.93 -10.95
N PHE A 66 11.12 7.19 -10.44
CA PHE A 66 12.54 7.43 -10.72
C PHE A 66 12.89 7.13 -12.19
N SER A 67 12.24 6.14 -12.80
CA SER A 67 12.38 5.84 -14.23
C SER A 67 11.63 6.81 -15.15
N HIS A 68 10.86 7.76 -14.61
CA HIS A 68 9.95 8.64 -15.36
C HIS A 68 8.91 7.87 -16.20
N PHE A 69 8.65 6.61 -15.87
CA PHE A 69 7.68 5.76 -16.57
C PHE A 69 6.26 6.33 -16.42
N TRP A 70 5.96 6.91 -15.25
CA TRP A 70 4.67 7.55 -14.99
C TRP A 70 4.35 8.72 -15.93
N ASP A 71 5.37 9.50 -16.31
CA ASP A 71 5.20 10.65 -17.18
C ASP A 71 5.04 10.23 -18.65
N LYS A 72 5.72 9.14 -19.06
CA LYS A 72 5.68 8.62 -20.44
C LYS A 72 4.46 7.75 -20.72
N HIS A 73 4.08 6.89 -19.77
CA HIS A 73 3.05 5.88 -19.93
C HIS A 73 2.11 5.83 -18.71
N PRO A 74 1.34 6.90 -18.44
CA PRO A 74 0.54 7.01 -17.21
C PRO A 74 -0.52 5.91 -17.08
N TYR A 75 -1.14 5.50 -18.18
CA TYR A 75 -2.14 4.43 -18.19
C TYR A 75 -1.54 3.07 -17.82
N TRP A 76 -0.39 2.72 -18.40
CA TRP A 76 0.30 1.48 -18.09
C TRP A 76 0.86 1.46 -16.67
N ALA A 77 1.38 2.60 -16.20
CA ALA A 77 1.86 2.72 -14.83
C ALA A 77 0.72 2.50 -13.82
N TYR A 78 -0.48 3.01 -14.12
CA TYR A 78 -1.68 2.75 -13.33
C TYR A 78 -2.07 1.27 -13.34
N ILE A 79 -2.16 0.64 -14.52
CA ILE A 79 -2.48 -0.79 -14.63
C ILE A 79 -1.50 -1.66 -13.85
N LEU A 80 -0.20 -1.42 -14.00
CA LEU A 80 0.81 -2.22 -13.31
C LEU A 80 0.71 -2.08 -11.78
N LEU A 81 0.48 -0.86 -11.27
CA LEU A 81 0.23 -0.66 -9.84
C LEU A 81 -1.09 -1.30 -9.38
N SER A 82 -2.15 -1.24 -10.20
CA SER A 82 -3.41 -1.93 -9.93
C SER A 82 -3.20 -3.44 -9.80
N SER A 83 -2.41 -4.06 -10.68
CA SER A 83 -2.08 -5.48 -10.61
C SER A 83 -1.34 -5.85 -9.31
N VAL A 84 -0.40 -5.00 -8.87
CA VAL A 84 0.28 -5.20 -7.58
C VAL A 84 -0.71 -5.15 -6.41
N LEU A 85 -1.66 -4.20 -6.43
CA LEU A 85 -2.68 -4.11 -5.38
C LEU A 85 -3.65 -5.29 -5.40
N ILE A 86 -4.06 -5.77 -6.57
CA ILE A 86 -4.90 -6.97 -6.69
C ILE A 86 -4.16 -8.19 -6.14
N PHE A 87 -2.86 -8.32 -6.43
CA PHE A 87 -2.04 -9.38 -5.85
C PHE A 87 -1.94 -9.26 -4.32
N GLN A 88 -1.71 -8.06 -3.77
CA GLN A 88 -1.73 -7.83 -2.32
C GLN A 88 -3.09 -8.16 -1.70
N LEU A 89 -4.20 -7.83 -2.38
CA LEU A 89 -5.55 -8.17 -1.95
C LEU A 89 -5.76 -9.69 -1.92
N PHE A 90 -5.26 -10.41 -2.92
CA PHE A 90 -5.32 -11.87 -2.92
C PHE A 90 -4.56 -12.45 -1.72
N ILE A 91 -3.34 -11.98 -1.44
CA ILE A 91 -2.58 -12.39 -0.25
C ILE A 91 -3.37 -12.08 1.03
N ALA A 92 -3.95 -10.88 1.12
CA ALA A 92 -4.74 -10.46 2.27
C ALA A 92 -5.94 -11.39 2.50
N ALA A 93 -6.65 -11.79 1.44
CA ALA A 93 -7.79 -12.70 1.52
C ALA A 93 -7.38 -14.12 1.96
N VAL A 94 -6.27 -14.65 1.43
CA VAL A 94 -5.75 -15.98 1.83
C VAL A 94 -5.24 -15.95 3.27
N ALA A 95 -4.53 -14.89 3.66
CA ALA A 95 -3.97 -14.77 5.00
C ALA A 95 -5.03 -14.49 6.09
N ALA A 96 -6.18 -13.93 5.72
CA ALA A 96 -7.28 -13.64 6.65
C ALA A 96 -7.83 -14.89 7.36
N MET A 97 -7.64 -16.09 6.80
CA MET A 97 -8.13 -17.35 7.37
C MET A 97 -7.56 -17.66 8.76
N HIS A 98 -6.41 -17.09 9.14
CA HIS A 98 -5.78 -17.31 10.44
C HIS A 98 -5.52 -16.02 11.23
N ALA A 99 -6.09 -14.90 10.77
CA ALA A 99 -5.63 -13.51 10.95
C ALA A 99 -4.93 -13.19 12.29
N PRO A 100 -3.60 -13.41 12.38
CA PRO A 100 -2.80 -12.84 13.45
C PRO A 100 -2.82 -11.31 13.34
N PRO A 101 -2.49 -10.57 14.41
CA PRO A 101 -2.62 -9.12 14.44
C PRO A 101 -1.80 -8.41 13.35
N TYR A 102 -0.62 -8.91 12.98
CA TYR A 102 0.17 -8.34 11.88
C TYR A 102 -0.49 -8.53 10.50
N ILE A 103 -1.22 -9.63 10.28
CA ILE A 103 -2.02 -9.83 9.07
C ILE A 103 -3.24 -8.92 9.09
N GLY A 104 -3.88 -8.72 10.25
CA GLY A 104 -4.94 -7.73 10.40
C GLY A 104 -4.47 -6.32 10.00
N ALA A 105 -3.30 -5.90 10.50
CA ALA A 105 -2.68 -4.63 10.13
C ALA A 105 -2.34 -4.56 8.63
N PHE A 106 -1.82 -5.65 8.04
CA PHE A 106 -1.58 -5.75 6.61
C PHE A 106 -2.87 -5.56 5.80
N ILE A 107 -3.96 -6.26 6.15
CA ILE A 107 -5.27 -6.14 5.50
C ILE A 107 -5.76 -4.69 5.56
N ILE A 108 -5.73 -4.06 6.74
CA ILE A 108 -6.14 -2.67 6.92
C ILE A 108 -5.33 -1.74 5.99
N ASN A 109 -4.02 -1.88 5.98
CA ASN A 109 -3.14 -1.08 5.10
C ASN A 109 -3.48 -1.31 3.62
N THR A 110 -3.71 -2.56 3.19
CA THR A 110 -4.11 -2.88 1.82
C THR A 110 -5.46 -2.27 1.46
N MET A 111 -6.45 -2.29 2.35
CA MET A 111 -7.75 -1.64 2.14
C MET A 111 -7.61 -0.14 1.94
N PHE A 112 -6.80 0.53 2.77
CA PHE A 112 -6.50 1.96 2.59
C PHE A 112 -5.82 2.24 1.26
N LEU A 113 -4.85 1.41 0.84
CA LEU A 113 -4.18 1.57 -0.45
C LEU A 113 -5.14 1.36 -1.63
N LEU A 114 -6.03 0.37 -1.56
CA LEU A 114 -7.07 0.16 -2.57
C LEU A 114 -7.99 1.38 -2.69
N LEU A 115 -8.42 1.94 -1.55
CA LEU A 115 -9.25 3.15 -1.53
C LEU A 115 -8.52 4.34 -2.17
N ILE A 116 -7.24 4.54 -1.82
CA ILE A 116 -6.41 5.60 -2.42
C ILE A 116 -6.26 5.40 -3.92
N HIS A 117 -5.98 4.18 -4.37
CA HIS A 117 -5.66 3.89 -5.76
C HIS A 117 -6.87 3.86 -6.68
N PHE A 118 -7.97 3.22 -6.26
CA PHE A 118 -9.15 3.02 -7.11
C PHE A 118 -10.25 4.06 -6.92
N VAL A 119 -10.26 4.79 -5.79
CA VAL A 119 -11.28 5.81 -5.53
C VAL A 119 -10.68 7.21 -5.58
N PHE A 120 -9.73 7.52 -4.69
CA PHE A 120 -9.23 8.89 -4.59
C PHE A 120 -8.40 9.32 -5.79
N TYR A 121 -7.55 8.45 -6.34
CA TYR A 121 -6.74 8.79 -7.49
C TYR A 121 -7.57 9.09 -8.76
N PRO A 122 -8.57 8.28 -9.16
CA PRO A 122 -9.44 8.61 -10.29
C PRO A 122 -10.24 9.90 -10.05
N ILE A 123 -10.79 10.11 -8.85
CA ILE A 123 -11.50 11.36 -8.50
C ILE A 123 -10.56 12.57 -8.66
N TYR A 124 -9.32 12.46 -8.18
CA TYR A 124 -8.32 13.50 -8.34
C TYR A 124 -7.98 13.76 -9.82
N ALA A 125 -7.82 12.70 -10.61
CA ALA A 125 -7.52 12.81 -12.05
C ALA A 125 -8.67 13.48 -12.83
N ILE A 126 -9.91 13.10 -12.54
CA ILE A 126 -11.11 13.66 -13.17
C ILE A 126 -11.31 15.12 -12.74
N SER A 127 -11.21 15.43 -11.46
CA SER A 127 -11.39 16.80 -10.96
C SER A 127 -10.37 17.76 -11.57
N ARG A 128 -9.10 17.35 -11.69
CA ARG A 128 -8.06 18.14 -12.37
C ARG A 128 -8.38 18.41 -13.84
N LYS A 129 -9.04 17.48 -14.54
CA LYS A 129 -9.47 17.68 -15.95
C LYS A 129 -10.50 18.80 -16.06
N HIS A 130 -11.42 18.91 -15.10
CA HIS A 130 -12.50 19.90 -15.09
C HIS A 130 -12.07 21.26 -14.51
N LEU A 131 -11.03 21.30 -13.69
CA LEU A 131 -10.50 22.53 -13.07
C LEU A 131 -9.47 23.27 -13.94
N LYS A 132 -8.98 22.69 -15.03
CA LYS A 132 -8.13 23.41 -15.98
C LYS A 132 -9.04 24.28 -16.86
N PRO A 133 -8.76 25.60 -16.98
CA PRO A 133 -9.56 26.45 -17.87
C PRO A 133 -9.51 25.87 -19.27
N GLN A 134 -10.68 25.61 -19.86
CA GLN A 134 -10.78 25.36 -21.29
C GLN A 134 -10.27 26.62 -21.98
N LYS A 135 -9.06 26.56 -22.55
CA LYS A 135 -8.61 27.56 -23.52
C LYS A 135 -9.50 27.36 -24.75
N ASN A 136 -10.63 28.07 -24.79
CA ASN A 136 -11.30 28.41 -26.03
C ASN A 136 -10.48 29.48 -26.75
#